data_AF-A0A920BM62-F1
#
_entry.id   AF-A0A920BM62-F1
#
_cell.length_a   1.000
_cell.length_b   1.000
_cell.length_c   1.000
_cell.angle_alpha   90.00
_cell.angle_beta   90.00
_cell.angle_gamma   90.00
#
_symmetry.space_group_name_H-M   'P 1'
#
loop_
_entity.id
_entity.type
_entity.pdbx_description
1 polymer ?
#
loop_
_entity_poly.entity_id
_entity_poly.type
_entity_poly.pdbx_seq_one_letter_code
_entity_poly.pdbx_strand_id
1 'polypeptide(L)'
;MGLTATVVSGVSSESLRRGPGHFPDTPMPGMPGNSAIAGHRTTWGAPFGNIEKLEPGDEIKIQTIQGALLTLCWNRMLGVAIS
;
A
#
# COMPACT_ATOMS: atom_id res chain seq x y z
N MET A 1 3.70 -4.47 12.31
CA MET A 1 4.29 -3.14 11.98
C MET A 1 3.47 -1.93 12.47
N GLY A 2 2.17 -2.03 12.79
CA GLY A 2 1.42 -0.93 13.46
C GLY A 2 1.26 0.37 12.66
N LEU A 3 1.47 0.32 11.34
CA LEU A 3 1.39 1.46 10.43
C LEU A 3 -0.07 1.72 10.04
N THR A 4 -0.49 2.99 10.13
CA THR A 4 -1.73 3.49 9.54
C THR A 4 -1.39 4.65 8.61
N ALA A 5 -1.77 4.55 7.33
CA ALA A 5 -1.50 5.58 6.33
C ALA A 5 -2.69 5.74 5.38
N THR A 6 -2.94 6.98 4.94
CA THR A 6 -3.94 7.29 3.92
C THR A 6 -3.34 7.07 2.54
N VAL A 7 -4.00 6.25 1.72
CA VAL A 7 -3.59 6.01 0.33
C VAL A 7 -4.14 7.11 -0.57
N VAL A 8 -3.28 7.75 -1.36
CA VAL A 8 -3.65 8.75 -2.36
C VAL A 8 -3.85 8.11 -3.73
N SER A 9 -4.59 8.78 -4.62
CA SER A 9 -4.71 8.36 -6.02
C SER A 9 -3.47 8.79 -6.82
N GLY A 10 -2.89 7.86 -7.58
CA GLY A 10 -1.75 8.12 -8.43
C GLY A 10 -0.40 7.84 -7.78
N VAL A 11 0.59 7.55 -8.63
CA VAL A 11 1.96 7.18 -8.24
C VAL A 11 3.01 8.18 -8.72
N SER A 12 2.58 9.42 -9.03
CA SER A 12 3.51 10.50 -9.37
C SER A 12 4.38 10.87 -8.18
N SER A 13 5.54 11.47 -8.42
CA SER A 13 6.42 11.96 -7.34
C SER A 13 5.72 12.95 -6.42
N GLU A 14 4.77 13.74 -6.95
CA GLU A 14 3.97 14.66 -6.14
C GLU A 14 2.94 13.92 -5.27
N SER A 15 2.29 12.90 -5.81
CA SER A 15 1.38 12.03 -5.06
C SER A 15 2.12 11.30 -3.92
N LEU A 16 3.27 10.70 -4.22
CA LEU A 16 4.04 9.90 -3.26
C LEU A 16 4.69 10.72 -2.15
N ARG A 17 4.86 12.04 -2.34
CA ARG A 17 5.24 12.96 -1.27
C ARG A 17 4.17 13.11 -0.19
N ARG A 18 2.89 12.89 -0.53
CA ARG A 18 1.76 13.00 0.39
C ARG A 18 1.46 11.71 1.15
N GLY A 19 1.96 10.57 0.66
CA GLY A 19 1.75 9.25 1.27
C GLY A 19 1.80 8.13 0.23
N PRO A 20 1.46 6.88 0.61
CA PRO A 20 1.35 5.76 -0.33
C PRO A 20 0.34 6.07 -1.44
N GLY A 21 0.67 5.76 -2.69
CA GLY A 21 -0.17 6.00 -3.86
C GLY A 21 -0.71 4.72 -4.47
N HIS A 22 -1.98 4.69 -4.83
CA HIS A 22 -2.58 3.60 -5.60
C HIS A 22 -2.32 3.78 -7.10
N PHE A 23 -2.01 2.68 -7.79
CA PHE A 23 -1.83 2.69 -9.24
C PHE A 23 -3.20 2.83 -9.93
N PRO A 24 -3.44 3.92 -10.69
CA PRO A 24 -4.75 4.18 -11.29
C PRO A 24 -5.18 3.12 -12.31
N ASP A 25 -4.22 2.40 -12.90
CA ASP A 25 -4.46 1.32 -13.86
C ASP A 25 -4.78 -0.03 -13.20
N THR A 26 -4.79 -0.10 -11.86
CA THR A 26 -5.12 -1.31 -11.12
C THR A 26 -6.48 -1.19 -10.44
N PRO A 27 -7.23 -2.30 -10.26
CA PRO A 27 -8.49 -2.28 -9.52
C PRO A 27 -8.31 -1.72 -8.10
N MET A 28 -9.38 -1.19 -7.53
CA MET A 28 -9.39 -0.78 -6.12
C MET A 28 -9.29 -2.02 -5.21
N PRO A 29 -8.73 -1.88 -4.00
CA PRO A 29 -8.75 -2.96 -3.01
C PRO A 29 -10.18 -3.47 -2.78
N GLY A 30 -10.37 -4.79 -2.87
CA GLY A 30 -11.67 -5.45 -2.72
C GLY A 30 -12.42 -5.68 -4.04
N MET A 31 -11.92 -5.14 -5.15
CA MET A 31 -12.42 -5.48 -6.48
C MET A 31 -11.67 -6.70 -7.05
N PRO A 32 -12.29 -7.47 -7.97
CA PRO A 32 -11.60 -8.57 -8.65
C PRO A 32 -10.33 -8.09 -9.37
N GLY A 33 -9.21 -8.77 -9.11
CA GLY A 33 -7.89 -8.48 -9.69
C GLY A 33 -6.83 -8.16 -8.62
N ASN A 34 -5.72 -7.56 -9.04
CA ASN A 34 -4.62 -7.18 -8.16
C ASN A 34 -4.53 -5.66 -8.01
N SER A 35 -4.77 -5.14 -6.80
CA SER A 35 -4.58 -3.73 -6.48
C SER A 35 -3.12 -3.46 -6.12
N ALA A 36 -2.50 -2.47 -6.73
CA ALA A 36 -1.12 -2.09 -6.44
C ALA A 36 -1.04 -0.75 -5.69
N ILE A 37 -0.16 -0.68 -4.68
CA ILE A 37 0.11 0.52 -3.89
C ILE A 37 1.62 0.74 -3.86
N ALA A 38 2.06 1.93 -4.26
CA ALA A 38 3.44 2.38 -4.19
C ALA A 38 3.66 3.27 -2.95
N GLY A 39 4.87 3.29 -2.41
CA GLY A 39 5.23 4.15 -1.29
C GLY A 39 6.73 4.14 -1.07
N HIS A 40 7.26 5.24 -0.54
CA HIS A 40 8.69 5.36 -0.28
C HIS A 40 9.14 4.49 0.89
N ARG A 41 10.35 3.92 0.77
CA ARG A 41 11.01 3.15 1.83
C ARG A 41 11.92 3.99 2.73
N THR A 42 12.44 5.12 2.25
CA THR A 42 13.48 5.89 2.96
C THR A 42 13.18 7.38 3.07
N THR A 43 12.34 7.93 2.19
CA THR A 43 12.02 9.37 2.11
C THR A 43 10.59 9.65 2.51
N TRP A 44 10.28 10.92 2.83
CA TRP A 44 8.92 11.43 3.07
C TRP A 44 8.11 10.61 4.08
N GLY A 45 8.67 10.41 5.28
CA GLY A 45 8.05 9.62 6.34
C GLY A 45 8.17 8.10 6.16
N ALA A 46 8.64 7.63 4.99
CA ALA A 46 8.97 6.24 4.71
C ALA A 46 7.87 5.26 5.17
N PRO A 47 6.63 5.37 4.64
CA PRO A 47 5.52 4.52 5.08
C PRO A 47 5.84 3.03 4.93
N PHE A 48 6.62 2.63 3.94
CA PHE A 48 7.06 1.25 3.75
C PHE A 48 8.49 0.99 4.26
N GLY A 49 9.02 1.85 5.13
CA GLY A 49 10.39 1.74 5.65
C GLY A 49 10.66 0.52 6.52
N ASN A 50 9.61 -0.09 7.08
CA ASN A 50 9.69 -1.30 7.90
C ASN A 50 9.03 -2.51 7.21
N ILE A 51 8.77 -2.44 5.89
CA ILE A 51 8.01 -3.47 5.17
C ILE A 51 8.70 -4.84 5.21
N GLU A 52 10.01 -4.88 5.44
CA GLU A 52 10.78 -6.10 5.68
C GLU A 52 10.41 -6.85 6.97
N LYS A 53 9.68 -6.21 7.90
CA LYS A 53 9.20 -6.84 9.15
C LYS A 53 7.86 -7.56 8.98
N LEU A 54 7.26 -7.54 7.78
CA LEU A 54 6.00 -8.24 7.53
C LEU A 54 6.26 -9.74 7.35
N GLU A 55 5.56 -10.54 8.14
CA GLU A 55 5.64 -12.00 8.09
C GLU A 55 4.38 -12.58 7.45
N PRO A 56 4.48 -13.69 6.68
CA PRO A 56 3.30 -14.37 6.17
C PRO A 56 2.35 -14.70 7.33
N GLY A 57 1.07 -14.32 7.21
CA GLY A 57 0.12 -14.38 8.32
C GLY A 57 -0.31 -13.01 8.85
N ASP A 58 0.51 -11.97 8.69
CA ASP A 58 0.21 -10.63 9.18
C ASP A 58 -1.08 -10.07 8.56
N GLU A 59 -1.89 -9.39 9.37
CA GLU A 59 -3.10 -8.74 8.89
C GLU A 59 -2.81 -7.37 8.27
N ILE A 60 -3.35 -7.15 7.08
CA ILE A 60 -3.42 -5.84 6.41
C ILE A 60 -4.89 -5.43 6.35
N LYS A 61 -5.22 -4.32 7.01
CA LYS A 61 -6.58 -3.77 7.03
C LYS A 61 -6.66 -2.60 6.07
N ILE A 62 -7.59 -2.67 5.12
CA ILE A 62 -7.84 -1.63 4.13
C ILE A 62 -9.25 -1.12 4.31
N GLN A 63 -9.38 0.17 4.64
CA GLN A 63 -10.66 0.86 4.64
C GLN A 63 -10.82 1.60 3.32
N THR A 64 -11.84 1.23 2.56
CA THR A 64 -12.17 1.86 1.28
C THR A 64 -13.09 3.06 1.49
N ILE A 65 -13.12 3.98 0.52
CA ILE A 65 -14.06 5.12 0.52
C ILE A 65 -15.52 4.68 0.42
N GLN A 66 -15.78 3.44 0.00
CA GLN A 66 -17.11 2.83 -0.08
C GLN A 66 -17.59 2.33 1.29
N GLY A 67 -16.77 2.48 2.34
CA GLY A 67 -17.08 2.02 3.70
C GLY A 67 -16.74 0.55 3.97
N ALA A 68 -16.22 -0.18 2.99
CA ALA A 68 -15.77 -1.56 3.19
C ALA A 68 -14.44 -1.59 3.95
N LEU A 69 -14.39 -2.39 5.02
CA LEU A 69 -13.16 -2.76 5.71
C LEU A 69 -12.75 -4.16 5.25
N LEU A 70 -11.62 -4.25 4.58
CA LEU A 70 -11.06 -5.49 4.08
C LEU A 70 -9.91 -5.92 4.98
N THR A 71 -9.94 -7.16 5.47
CA THR A 71 -8.80 -7.76 6.17
C THR A 71 -8.15 -8.76 5.22
N LEU A 72 -6.94 -8.45 4.78
CA LEU A 72 -6.12 -9.29 3.92
C LEU A 72 -5.02 -9.92 4.77
N CYS A 73 -4.70 -11.19 4.49
CA CYS A 73 -3.54 -11.83 5.08
C CYS A 73 -2.33 -11.61 4.17
N TRP A 74 -1.25 -11.10 4.75
CA TRP A 74 0.02 -10.97 4.06
C TRP A 74 0.54 -12.36 3.72
N ASN A 75 0.91 -12.56 2.46
CA ASN A 75 1.47 -13.82 1.99
C ASN A 75 2.94 -13.68 1.63
N ARG A 76 3.27 -12.78 0.70
CA ARG A 76 4.65 -12.54 0.28
C ARG A 76 4.84 -11.18 -0.39
N MET A 77 6.07 -10.69 -0.33
CA MET A 77 6.53 -9.58 -1.17
C MET A 77 6.94 -10.12 -2.55
N LEU A 78 6.46 -9.49 -3.63
CA LEU A 78 6.77 -9.91 -5.00
C LEU A 78 7.98 -9.20 -5.62
N GLY A 79 8.35 -8.02 -5.13
CA GLY A 79 9.51 -7.26 -5.59
C GLY A 79 9.46 -5.80 -5.13
N VAL A 80 10.62 -5.14 -5.10
CA VAL A 80 10.76 -3.70 -4.86
C VAL A 80 11.13 -3.06 -6.19
N ALA A 81 10.25 -2.23 -6.74
CA ALA A 81 10.59 -1.38 -7.88
C ALA A 81 11.34 -0.14 -7.35
N ILE A 82 12.66 -0.11 -7.54
CA ILE A 82 13.46 1.11 -7.43
C ILE A 82 13.27 1.88 -8.75
N SER A 83 12.63 3.05 -8.68
CA SER A 83 12.73 4.08 -9.73
C SER A 83 13.92 4.96 -9.44
#